data_AF-A0A8H7N461-F1
#
_entry.id   AF-A0A8H7N461-F1
#
_cell.length_a   1.000
_cell.length_b   1.000
_cell.length_c   1.000
_cell.angle_alpha   90.00
_cell.angle_beta   90.00
_cell.angle_gamma   90.00
#
_symmetry.space_group_name_H-M   'P 1'
#
loop_
_entity.id
_entity.type
_entity.pdbx_description
1 polymer ?
#
loop_
_entity_poly.entity_id
_entity_poly.type
_entity_poly.pdbx_seq_one_letter_code
_entity_poly.pdbx_strand_id
1 'polypeptide(L)'
;MTLEYIAMELCMISQGRMPSVKRRIFEALGGQVLGDNNETIKTPTVFDLLDFQLPDEAWRIGAPALNFYRNIDLSICLETDADSNSIFNVDQVREVLLLKRNEPKSQGTIITAEELKAIENEEAEIIDYIVSTNRQKQLETQRLSVLGTWIRLLLVMVESNDFKGTAQTSFFLQILQAVMPSLEACAADRPGEAIELSKLIKVLLFKVYESLSSNKDKGSAALGNLIGDKLYQVFQICLQAIGKWAGSAELRSVYYEICYRYLTRLSDGDSLNQDRSKTIKSIQMYGERLVNVICDDAYGGEPACQTAALILLGTLVNLDSEHIVDALNRLNFIGVFVDSLRNIMNEWHEAFTVGLKDQQNFQNARLALLQQLAQTRPGAKHLLHANLLRTLETSGLFAADPELQVRSDNPNALEQHYDLLNKVVRVISAALVSRGSHNLVQGRKFLTDHRMLVAHTLKRSAGIGTVTENSTLSIKLEDLADGLMVIISATGFLEFENDSIPEPKPQNGSLFH
;
A
#
# COMPACT_ATOMS: atom_id res chain seq x y z
N MET A 1 -15.67 -20.67 -16.41
CA MET A 1 -16.80 -20.49 -17.37
C MET A 1 -18.13 -20.18 -16.68
N THR A 2 -18.70 -21.04 -15.82
CA THR A 2 -20.04 -20.78 -15.23
C THR A 2 -20.10 -19.51 -14.37
N LEU A 3 -19.15 -19.31 -13.44
CA LEU A 3 -19.11 -18.13 -12.56
C LEU A 3 -18.92 -16.84 -13.36
N GLU A 4 -18.10 -16.89 -14.41
CA GLU A 4 -17.84 -15.77 -15.30
C GLU A 4 -19.09 -15.38 -16.12
N TYR A 5 -19.83 -16.37 -16.63
CA TYR A 5 -21.11 -16.13 -17.28
C TYR A 5 -22.10 -15.44 -16.33
N ILE A 6 -22.23 -15.93 -15.09
CA ILE A 6 -23.13 -15.33 -14.09
C ILE A 6 -22.71 -13.88 -13.78
N ALA A 7 -21.41 -13.61 -13.66
CA ALA A 7 -20.91 -12.25 -13.41
C ALA A 7 -21.24 -11.31 -14.58
N MET A 8 -21.03 -11.76 -15.82
CA MET A 8 -21.33 -10.96 -17.02
C MET A 8 -22.84 -10.72 -17.18
N GLU A 9 -23.65 -11.75 -16.97
CA GLU A 9 -25.11 -11.66 -17.01
C GLU A 9 -25.64 -10.70 -15.93
N LEU A 10 -25.11 -10.78 -14.70
CA LEU A 10 -25.49 -9.88 -13.62
C LEU A 10 -25.11 -8.42 -13.92
N CYS A 11 -23.94 -8.17 -14.52
CA CYS A 11 -23.56 -6.85 -15.01
C CYS A 11 -24.54 -6.32 -16.06
N MET A 12 -24.86 -7.11 -17.08
CA MET A 12 -25.78 -6.71 -18.15
C MET A 12 -27.19 -6.41 -17.62
N ILE A 13 -27.71 -7.26 -16.73
CA ILE A 13 -29.02 -7.08 -16.09
C ILE A 13 -29.07 -5.84 -15.21
N SER A 14 -27.99 -5.56 -14.46
CA SER A 14 -27.87 -4.39 -13.61
C SER A 14 -27.91 -3.10 -14.44
N GLN A 15 -27.19 -3.07 -15.57
CA GLN A 15 -27.20 -1.95 -16.52
C GLN A 15 -28.54 -1.81 -17.25
N GLY A 16 -29.14 -2.93 -17.64
CA GLY A 16 -30.45 -3.01 -18.29
C GLY A 16 -31.65 -2.71 -17.37
N ARG A 17 -31.41 -2.47 -16.07
CA ARG A 17 -32.42 -2.14 -15.06
C ARG A 17 -33.58 -3.14 -15.00
N MET A 18 -33.26 -4.43 -14.97
CA MET A 18 -34.24 -5.52 -14.83
C MET A 18 -34.26 -6.08 -13.39
N PRO A 19 -34.95 -5.44 -12.43
CA PRO A 19 -34.83 -5.75 -11.01
C PRO A 19 -35.37 -7.14 -10.62
N SER A 20 -36.37 -7.66 -11.34
CA SER A 20 -36.93 -8.99 -11.08
C SER A 20 -35.94 -10.11 -11.38
N VAL A 21 -35.25 -10.03 -12.52
CA VAL A 21 -34.22 -11.00 -12.90
C VAL A 21 -33.01 -10.87 -11.99
N LYS A 22 -32.60 -9.64 -11.67
CA LYS A 22 -31.52 -9.38 -10.70
C LYS A 22 -31.82 -10.04 -9.36
N ARG A 23 -33.02 -9.82 -8.82
CA ARG A 23 -33.45 -10.44 -7.56
C ARG A 23 -33.39 -11.96 -7.61
N ARG A 24 -33.88 -12.58 -8.70
CA ARG A 24 -33.82 -14.03 -8.88
C ARG A 24 -32.38 -14.57 -8.90
N ILE A 25 -31.45 -13.85 -9.53
CA ILE A 25 -30.02 -14.23 -9.52
C ILE A 25 -29.44 -14.12 -8.11
N PHE A 26 -29.72 -13.04 -7.38
CA PHE A 26 -29.27 -12.88 -5.99
C PHE A 26 -29.88 -13.93 -5.05
N GLU A 27 -31.15 -14.28 -5.23
CA GLU A 27 -31.80 -15.36 -4.46
C GLU A 27 -31.14 -16.72 -4.77
N ALA A 28 -30.86 -17.02 -6.05
CA ALA A 28 -30.17 -18.23 -6.46
C ALA A 28 -28.75 -18.31 -5.87
N LEU A 29 -27.98 -17.23 -5.95
CA LEU A 29 -26.65 -17.11 -5.33
C LEU A 29 -26.71 -17.11 -3.79
N GLY A 30 -27.86 -16.73 -3.23
CA GLY A 30 -28.18 -16.84 -1.81
C GLY A 30 -28.70 -18.23 -1.39
N GLY A 31 -28.71 -19.20 -2.30
CA GLY A 31 -29.07 -20.58 -2.04
C GLY A 31 -30.57 -20.90 -2.15
N GLN A 32 -31.35 -20.08 -2.87
CA GLN A 32 -32.78 -20.28 -3.06
C GLN A 32 -33.20 -20.09 -4.52
N VAL A 33 -33.87 -21.10 -5.09
CA VAL A 33 -34.45 -21.02 -6.44
C VAL A 33 -35.94 -21.35 -6.37
N LEU A 34 -36.76 -20.58 -7.07
CA LEU A 34 -38.19 -20.89 -7.23
C LEU A 34 -38.36 -21.96 -8.32
N GLY A 35 -38.89 -23.11 -7.93
CA GLY A 35 -39.30 -24.17 -8.87
C GLY A 35 -40.66 -23.91 -9.52
N ASP A 36 -41.05 -24.78 -10.45
CA ASP A 36 -42.25 -24.61 -11.29
C ASP A 36 -43.57 -24.54 -10.49
N ASN A 37 -43.62 -25.18 -9.30
CA ASN A 37 -44.79 -25.17 -8.41
C ASN A 37 -44.75 -24.05 -7.36
N ASN A 38 -43.90 -23.04 -7.54
CA ASN A 38 -43.64 -21.99 -6.54
C ASN A 38 -43.04 -22.53 -5.22
N GLU A 39 -42.43 -23.72 -5.27
CA GLU A 39 -41.69 -24.31 -4.15
C GLU A 39 -40.25 -23.76 -4.13
N THR A 40 -39.78 -23.42 -2.93
CA THR A 40 -38.39 -22.94 -2.74
C THR A 40 -37.43 -24.12 -2.69
N ILE A 41 -36.59 -24.26 -3.70
CA ILE A 41 -35.52 -25.25 -3.79
C ILE A 41 -34.27 -24.65 -3.15
N LYS A 42 -33.75 -25.32 -2.12
CA LYS A 42 -32.48 -24.96 -1.49
C LYS A 42 -31.32 -25.39 -2.37
N THR A 43 -30.37 -24.50 -2.59
CA THR A 43 -29.15 -24.72 -3.38
C THR A 43 -27.93 -24.22 -2.59
N PRO A 44 -26.70 -24.67 -2.93
CA PRO A 44 -25.50 -24.09 -2.36
C PRO A 44 -25.43 -22.58 -2.64
N THR A 45 -25.01 -21.81 -1.64
CA THR A 45 -24.77 -20.37 -1.78
C THR A 45 -23.50 -20.11 -2.56
N VAL A 46 -23.31 -18.88 -3.04
CA VAL A 46 -22.05 -18.45 -3.67
C VAL A 46 -20.83 -18.66 -2.76
N PHE A 47 -21.02 -18.65 -1.44
CA PHE A 47 -19.96 -18.90 -0.47
C PHE A 47 -19.62 -20.38 -0.34
N ASP A 48 -20.62 -21.26 -0.50
CA ASP A 48 -20.41 -22.71 -0.51
C ASP A 48 -19.66 -23.17 -1.78
N LEU A 49 -19.68 -22.36 -2.84
CA LEU A 49 -18.92 -22.60 -4.08
C LEU A 49 -17.41 -22.31 -3.93
N LEU A 50 -16.94 -21.89 -2.75
CA LEU A 50 -15.52 -21.81 -2.41
C LEU A 50 -14.99 -23.18 -1.93
N ASP A 51 -15.29 -24.25 -2.66
CA ASP A 51 -14.93 -25.64 -2.32
C ASP A 51 -13.71 -26.16 -3.11
N PHE A 52 -13.20 -25.37 -4.05
CA PHE A 52 -12.06 -25.71 -4.91
C PHE A 52 -10.68 -25.50 -4.25
N GLN A 53 -10.64 -25.01 -3.01
CA GLN A 53 -9.40 -24.85 -2.25
C GLN A 53 -9.03 -26.15 -1.52
N LEU A 54 -8.34 -27.04 -2.24
CA LEU A 54 -7.83 -28.30 -1.69
C LEU A 54 -6.50 -28.09 -0.94
N PRO A 55 -6.24 -28.84 0.16
CA PRO A 55 -4.94 -28.84 0.82
C PRO A 55 -3.82 -29.31 -0.12
N ASP A 56 -2.72 -28.54 -0.19
CA ASP A 56 -1.62 -28.78 -1.14
C ASP A 56 -0.94 -30.16 -0.94
N GLU A 57 -1.01 -30.74 0.26
CA GLU A 57 -0.36 -32.02 0.58
C GLU A 57 -1.15 -33.26 0.15
N ALA A 58 -2.45 -33.13 -0.15
CA ALA A 58 -3.32 -34.29 -0.35
C ALA A 58 -2.92 -35.17 -1.54
N TRP A 59 -2.15 -34.63 -2.50
CA TRP A 59 -1.85 -35.29 -3.78
C TRP A 59 -0.35 -35.28 -4.16
N ARG A 60 0.53 -34.88 -3.24
CA ARG A 60 1.97 -34.79 -3.51
C ARG A 60 2.64 -36.16 -3.40
N ILE A 61 3.35 -36.54 -4.46
CA ILE A 61 4.23 -37.71 -4.48
C ILE A 61 5.66 -37.21 -4.23
N GLY A 62 6.38 -37.87 -3.31
CA GLY A 62 7.78 -37.56 -3.03
C GLY A 62 8.68 -37.89 -4.22
N ALA A 63 9.81 -37.19 -4.34
CA ALA A 63 10.79 -37.51 -5.38
C ALA A 63 11.31 -38.95 -5.20
N PRO A 64 11.34 -39.77 -6.27
CA PRO A 64 11.78 -41.15 -6.18
C PRO A 64 13.28 -41.24 -5.90
N ALA A 65 13.69 -42.31 -5.22
CA ALA A 65 15.09 -42.56 -4.92
C ALA A 65 15.79 -43.22 -6.13
N LEU A 66 16.62 -42.44 -6.84
CA LEU A 66 17.23 -42.89 -8.09
C LEU A 66 18.50 -43.73 -7.86
N ASN A 67 18.53 -44.94 -8.40
CA ASN A 67 19.70 -45.82 -8.41
C ASN A 67 20.30 -45.97 -9.79
N PHE A 68 19.46 -46.20 -10.81
CA PHE A 68 19.89 -46.39 -12.19
C PHE A 68 19.94 -45.09 -12.99
N TYR A 69 19.07 -44.13 -12.68
CA TYR A 69 18.95 -42.85 -13.40
C TYR A 69 19.56 -41.66 -12.65
N ARG A 70 20.63 -41.89 -11.88
CA ARG A 70 21.31 -40.82 -11.15
C ARG A 70 21.84 -39.75 -12.10
N ASN A 71 21.56 -38.48 -11.79
CA ASN A 71 21.95 -37.31 -12.57
C ASN A 71 21.34 -37.25 -13.99
N ILE A 72 20.21 -37.93 -14.23
CA ILE A 72 19.48 -37.73 -15.50
C ILE A 72 19.03 -36.28 -15.61
N ASP A 73 19.38 -35.64 -16.72
CA ASP A 73 18.90 -34.30 -17.05
C ASP A 73 17.66 -34.40 -17.94
N LEU A 74 16.53 -33.96 -17.40
CA LEU A 74 15.23 -33.91 -18.09
C LEU A 74 14.84 -32.49 -18.51
N SER A 75 15.74 -31.51 -18.37
CA SER A 75 15.45 -30.12 -18.73
C SER A 75 15.06 -29.95 -20.20
N ILE A 76 15.63 -30.78 -21.09
CA ILE A 76 15.29 -30.81 -22.52
C ILE A 76 13.84 -31.25 -22.80
N CYS A 77 13.19 -31.92 -21.85
CA CYS A 77 11.82 -32.39 -21.98
C CYS A 77 10.80 -31.34 -21.49
N LEU A 78 11.23 -30.15 -21.07
CA LEU A 78 10.32 -29.10 -20.63
C LEU A 78 9.64 -28.43 -21.83
N GLU A 79 8.33 -28.29 -21.73
CA GLU A 79 7.49 -27.57 -22.67
C GLU A 79 6.56 -26.60 -21.93
N THR A 80 5.94 -25.70 -22.67
CA THR A 80 4.94 -24.77 -22.16
C THR A 80 3.56 -25.23 -22.58
N ASP A 81 2.65 -25.44 -21.63
CA ASP A 81 1.27 -25.80 -21.92
C ASP A 81 0.40 -24.60 -22.32
N ALA A 82 -0.89 -24.84 -22.60
CA ALA A 82 -1.84 -23.81 -23.02
C ALA A 82 -2.05 -22.70 -21.98
N ASP A 83 -1.81 -22.99 -20.70
CA ASP A 83 -1.94 -22.05 -19.59
C ASP A 83 -0.59 -21.41 -19.21
N SER A 84 0.43 -21.56 -20.07
CA SER A 84 1.78 -21.06 -19.86
C SER A 84 2.55 -21.70 -18.70
N ASN A 85 2.15 -22.90 -18.25
CA ASN A 85 2.90 -23.66 -17.26
C ASN A 85 4.11 -24.34 -17.90
N SER A 86 5.25 -24.34 -17.21
CA SER A 86 6.40 -25.17 -17.58
C SER A 86 6.20 -26.60 -17.06
N ILE A 87 5.87 -27.52 -17.97
CA ILE A 87 5.60 -28.93 -17.69
C ILE A 87 6.55 -29.84 -18.47
N PHE A 88 6.73 -31.08 -18.03
CA PHE A 88 7.51 -32.06 -18.78
C PHE A 88 6.65 -32.77 -19.82
N ASN A 89 7.14 -32.87 -21.05
CA ASN A 89 6.59 -33.75 -22.06
C ASN A 89 6.88 -35.20 -21.68
N VAL A 90 5.86 -35.93 -21.23
CA VAL A 90 5.99 -37.30 -20.69
C VAL A 90 6.53 -38.27 -21.76
N ASP A 91 6.17 -38.07 -23.02
CA ASP A 91 6.63 -38.93 -24.11
C ASP A 91 8.13 -38.75 -24.36
N GLN A 92 8.61 -37.50 -24.37
CA GLN A 92 10.04 -37.22 -24.48
C GLN A 92 10.82 -37.76 -23.27
N VAL A 93 10.27 -37.66 -22.06
CA VAL A 93 10.90 -38.26 -20.87
C VAL A 93 11.04 -39.77 -21.04
N ARG A 94 9.99 -40.46 -21.52
CA ARG A 94 10.05 -41.90 -21.80
C ARG A 94 11.16 -42.23 -22.80
N GLU A 95 11.30 -41.45 -23.86
CA GLU A 95 12.38 -41.63 -24.85
C GLU A 95 13.77 -41.43 -24.22
N VAL A 96 13.97 -40.41 -23.40
CA VAL A 96 15.25 -40.18 -22.70
C VAL A 96 15.59 -41.34 -21.76
N LEU A 97 14.60 -41.84 -21.02
CA LEU A 97 14.76 -43.02 -20.15
C LEU A 97 15.14 -44.26 -20.98
N LEU A 98 14.45 -44.52 -22.10
CA LEU A 98 14.76 -45.62 -23.00
C LEU A 98 16.17 -45.53 -23.60
N LEU A 99 16.60 -44.33 -23.97
CA LEU A 99 17.97 -44.09 -24.47
C LEU A 99 19.00 -44.44 -23.38
N LYS A 100 18.78 -43.95 -22.16
CA LYS A 100 19.65 -44.22 -21.00
C LYS A 100 19.67 -45.71 -20.61
N ARG A 101 18.53 -46.40 -20.67
CA ARG A 101 18.44 -47.86 -20.47
C ARG A 101 19.30 -48.65 -21.46
N ASN A 102 19.42 -48.17 -22.70
CA ASN A 102 20.13 -48.87 -23.76
C ASN A 102 21.63 -48.52 -23.85
N GLU A 103 22.10 -47.48 -23.15
CA GLU A 103 23.50 -47.06 -23.07
C GLU A 103 24.45 -48.19 -22.60
N PRO A 104 24.20 -48.91 -21.48
CA PRO A 104 25.07 -50.01 -21.03
C PRO A 104 25.09 -51.21 -22.00
N LYS A 105 23.98 -51.47 -22.73
CA LYS A 105 23.96 -52.51 -23.77
C LYS A 105 24.88 -52.18 -24.94
N SER A 106 24.96 -50.89 -25.31
CA SER A 106 25.87 -50.41 -26.34
C SER A 106 27.36 -50.52 -25.93
N GLN A 107 27.63 -50.55 -24.62
CA GLN A 107 28.97 -50.73 -24.05
C GLN A 107 29.31 -52.20 -23.73
N GLY A 108 28.43 -53.15 -24.07
CA GLY A 108 28.68 -54.59 -23.90
C GLY A 108 28.36 -55.15 -22.51
N THR A 109 27.68 -54.40 -21.65
CA THR A 109 27.29 -54.84 -20.30
C THR A 109 26.01 -55.69 -20.36
N ILE A 110 26.02 -56.86 -19.71
CA ILE A 110 24.86 -57.76 -19.63
C ILE A 110 24.01 -57.36 -18.42
N ILE A 111 22.75 -56.98 -18.66
CA ILE A 111 21.76 -56.65 -17.61
C ILE A 111 21.00 -57.92 -17.23
N THR A 112 20.91 -58.24 -15.95
CA THR A 112 20.14 -59.39 -15.45
C THR A 112 18.63 -59.13 -15.49
N ALA A 113 17.80 -60.18 -15.45
CA ALA A 113 16.34 -60.02 -15.44
C ALA A 113 15.83 -59.29 -14.17
N GLU A 114 16.50 -59.47 -13.03
CA GLU A 114 16.16 -58.78 -11.78
C GLU A 114 16.51 -57.29 -11.84
N GLU A 115 17.70 -56.94 -12.35
CA GLU A 115 18.07 -55.54 -12.59
C GLU A 115 17.15 -54.88 -13.62
N LEU A 116 16.74 -55.60 -14.67
CA LEU A 116 15.81 -55.09 -15.67
C LEU A 116 14.48 -54.70 -15.05
N LYS A 117 13.95 -55.53 -14.14
CA LYS A 117 12.72 -55.25 -13.41
C LYS A 117 12.89 -54.07 -12.45
N ALA A 118 14.05 -53.96 -11.80
CA ALA A 118 14.34 -52.83 -10.93
C ALA A 118 14.44 -51.50 -11.70
N ILE A 119 15.04 -51.52 -12.90
CA ILE A 119 15.08 -50.38 -13.83
C ILE A 119 13.65 -50.00 -14.27
N GLU A 120 12.82 -50.97 -14.68
CA GLU A 120 11.44 -50.72 -15.09
C GLU A 120 10.57 -50.13 -13.97
N ASN A 121 10.77 -50.59 -12.73
CA ASN A 121 10.11 -49.99 -11.56
C ASN A 121 10.58 -48.54 -11.32
N GLU A 122 11.89 -48.27 -11.38
CA GLU A 122 12.43 -46.92 -11.22
C GLU A 122 11.93 -45.98 -12.33
N GLU A 123 11.84 -46.45 -13.58
CA GLU A 123 11.24 -45.71 -14.70
C GLU A 123 9.78 -45.34 -14.41
N ALA A 124 8.98 -46.30 -13.92
CA ALA A 124 7.58 -46.06 -13.58
C ALA A 124 7.44 -45.00 -12.47
N GLU A 125 8.27 -45.08 -11.42
CA GLU A 125 8.28 -44.11 -10.33
C GLU A 125 8.66 -42.70 -10.80
N ILE A 126 9.65 -42.58 -11.70
CA ILE A 126 10.04 -41.30 -12.32
C ILE A 126 8.86 -40.71 -13.10
N ILE A 127 8.20 -41.52 -13.93
CA ILE A 127 7.07 -41.06 -14.75
C ILE A 127 5.89 -40.63 -13.86
N ASP A 128 5.55 -41.41 -12.83
CA ASP A 128 4.47 -41.07 -11.91
C ASP A 128 4.74 -39.76 -11.15
N TYR A 129 5.99 -39.57 -10.70
CA TYR A 129 6.44 -38.33 -10.08
C TYR A 129 6.32 -37.13 -11.02
N ILE A 130 6.74 -37.28 -12.29
CA ILE A 130 6.66 -36.22 -13.30
C ILE A 130 5.22 -35.88 -13.64
N VAL A 131 4.37 -36.88 -13.86
CA VAL A 131 2.93 -36.68 -14.12
C VAL A 131 2.27 -35.96 -12.94
N SER A 132 2.59 -36.36 -11.70
CA SER A 132 2.09 -35.69 -10.50
C SER A 132 2.56 -34.23 -10.44
N THR A 133 3.84 -33.96 -10.71
CA THR A 133 4.41 -32.60 -10.72
C THR A 133 3.74 -31.72 -11.78
N ASN A 134 3.54 -32.23 -12.99
CA ASN A 134 2.85 -31.51 -14.06
C ASN A 134 1.41 -31.17 -13.65
N ARG A 135 0.66 -32.15 -13.14
CA ARG A 135 -0.72 -31.96 -12.70
C ARG A 135 -0.83 -30.97 -11.55
N GLN A 136 0.13 -30.95 -10.62
CA GLN A 136 0.16 -29.98 -9.53
C GLN A 136 0.30 -28.54 -10.06
N LYS A 137 1.26 -28.29 -10.96
CA LYS A 137 1.42 -26.97 -11.58
C LYS A 137 0.15 -26.52 -12.32
N GLN A 138 -0.45 -27.43 -13.09
CA GLN A 138 -1.71 -27.15 -13.79
C GLN A 138 -2.86 -26.87 -12.83
N LEU A 139 -2.97 -27.65 -11.76
CA LEU A 139 -4.01 -27.45 -10.74
C LEU A 139 -3.84 -26.11 -10.01
N GLU A 140 -2.62 -25.70 -9.68
CA GLU A 140 -2.34 -24.40 -9.06
C GLU A 140 -2.81 -23.24 -9.96
N THR A 141 -2.48 -23.28 -11.25
CA THR A 141 -2.91 -22.26 -12.23
C THR A 141 -4.42 -22.24 -12.42
N GLN A 142 -5.06 -23.40 -12.54
CA GLN A 142 -6.52 -23.50 -12.68
C GLN A 142 -7.24 -23.07 -11.40
N ARG A 143 -6.71 -23.42 -10.22
CA ARG A 143 -7.24 -22.98 -8.92
C ARG A 143 -7.23 -21.46 -8.82
N LEU A 144 -6.12 -20.82 -9.20
CA LEU A 144 -6.01 -19.37 -9.21
C LEU A 144 -6.99 -18.73 -10.21
N SER A 145 -7.15 -19.33 -11.40
CA SER A 145 -8.13 -18.87 -12.40
C SER A 145 -9.56 -18.91 -11.88
N VAL A 146 -9.97 -20.04 -11.28
CA VAL A 146 -11.30 -20.20 -10.67
C VAL A 146 -11.50 -19.21 -9.54
N LEU A 147 -10.50 -19.03 -8.66
CA LEU A 147 -10.52 -18.04 -7.59
C LEU A 147 -10.77 -16.63 -8.12
N GLY A 148 -10.05 -16.24 -9.18
CA GLY A 148 -10.23 -14.95 -9.84
C GLY A 148 -11.65 -14.77 -10.38
N THR A 149 -12.24 -15.80 -11.00
CA THR A 149 -13.63 -15.71 -11.49
C THR A 149 -14.66 -15.63 -10.36
N TRP A 150 -14.44 -16.35 -9.26
CA TRP A 150 -15.29 -16.29 -8.06
C TRP A 150 -15.23 -14.90 -7.39
N ILE A 151 -14.02 -14.33 -7.27
CA ILE A 151 -13.82 -12.97 -6.73
C ILE A 151 -14.47 -11.92 -7.62
N ARG A 152 -14.34 -12.02 -8.95
CA ARG A 152 -15.01 -11.13 -9.90
C ARG A 152 -16.53 -11.18 -9.73
N LEU A 153 -17.11 -12.37 -9.58
CA LEU A 153 -18.54 -12.50 -9.30
C LEU A 153 -18.93 -11.78 -8.01
N LEU A 154 -18.19 -11.96 -6.92
CA LEU A 154 -18.45 -11.26 -5.66
C LEU A 154 -18.33 -9.74 -5.78
N LEU A 155 -17.32 -9.22 -6.51
CA LEU A 155 -17.18 -7.79 -6.77
C LEU A 155 -18.41 -7.25 -7.52
N VAL A 156 -18.88 -7.95 -8.56
CA VAL A 156 -20.09 -7.58 -9.29
C VAL A 156 -21.32 -7.58 -8.37
N MET A 157 -21.45 -8.57 -7.48
CA MET A 157 -22.53 -8.61 -6.48
C MET A 157 -22.44 -7.44 -5.48
N VAL A 158 -21.23 -7.07 -5.04
CA VAL A 158 -20.99 -5.93 -4.13
C VAL A 158 -21.34 -4.60 -4.80
N GLU A 159 -21.09 -4.44 -6.09
CA GLU A 159 -21.45 -3.21 -6.81
C GLU A 159 -22.92 -3.18 -7.26
N SER A 160 -23.54 -4.34 -7.51
CA SER A 160 -24.89 -4.42 -8.11
C SER A 160 -26.02 -4.71 -7.13
N ASN A 161 -25.74 -4.92 -5.84
CA ASN A 161 -26.78 -5.20 -4.84
C ASN A 161 -27.64 -3.97 -4.55
N ASP A 162 -28.94 -4.21 -4.33
CA ASP A 162 -29.89 -3.17 -3.88
C ASP A 162 -30.11 -3.23 -2.36
N PHE A 163 -29.25 -3.95 -1.63
CA PHE A 163 -29.42 -4.14 -0.20
C PHE A 163 -29.19 -2.83 0.55
N LYS A 164 -30.01 -2.57 1.57
CA LYS A 164 -29.89 -1.39 2.45
C LYS A 164 -29.94 -1.81 3.91
N GLY A 165 -29.36 -0.99 4.78
CA GLY A 165 -29.34 -1.23 6.22
C GLY A 165 -28.73 -2.58 6.57
N THR A 166 -29.35 -3.27 7.52
CA THR A 166 -28.85 -4.54 8.09
C THR A 166 -28.61 -5.65 7.05
N ALA A 167 -29.42 -5.73 5.99
CA ALA A 167 -29.26 -6.75 4.95
C ALA A 167 -27.94 -6.59 4.18
N GLN A 168 -27.56 -5.34 3.86
CA GLN A 168 -26.31 -5.02 3.19
C GLN A 168 -25.12 -5.33 4.10
N THR A 169 -25.20 -4.92 5.35
CA THR A 169 -24.18 -5.17 6.37
C THR A 169 -23.98 -6.67 6.60
N SER A 170 -25.05 -7.46 6.61
CA SER A 170 -25.00 -8.92 6.73
C SER A 170 -24.35 -9.57 5.50
N PHE A 171 -24.70 -9.11 4.30
CA PHE A 171 -24.09 -9.58 3.06
C PHE A 171 -22.57 -9.34 3.04
N PHE A 172 -22.12 -8.14 3.42
CA PHE A 172 -20.68 -7.85 3.52
C PHE A 172 -19.98 -8.68 4.58
N LEU A 173 -20.63 -8.93 5.72
CA LEU A 173 -20.08 -9.80 6.75
C LEU A 173 -19.92 -11.25 6.25
N GLN A 174 -20.88 -11.78 5.49
CA GLN A 174 -20.78 -13.13 4.91
C GLN A 174 -19.59 -13.23 3.94
N ILE A 175 -19.38 -12.22 3.09
CA ILE A 175 -18.19 -12.17 2.21
C ILE A 175 -16.91 -12.19 3.05
N LEU A 176 -16.80 -11.34 4.08
CA LEU A 176 -15.64 -11.33 4.96
C LEU A 176 -15.41 -12.72 5.58
N GLN A 177 -16.45 -13.32 6.14
CA GLN A 177 -16.39 -14.64 6.78
C GLN A 177 -15.93 -15.75 5.84
N ALA A 178 -16.31 -15.71 4.56
CA ALA A 178 -15.88 -16.67 3.56
C ALA A 178 -14.42 -16.48 3.13
N VAL A 179 -13.98 -15.22 2.99
CA VAL A 179 -12.66 -14.88 2.42
C VAL A 179 -11.52 -14.95 3.44
N MET A 180 -11.78 -14.61 4.71
CA MET A 180 -10.72 -14.49 5.72
C MET A 180 -9.92 -15.78 5.96
N PRO A 181 -10.54 -16.98 6.11
CA PRO A 181 -9.78 -18.21 6.36
C PRO A 181 -8.77 -18.50 5.23
N SER A 182 -9.22 -18.30 3.99
CA SER A 182 -8.37 -18.46 2.80
C SER A 182 -7.23 -17.46 2.77
N LEU A 183 -7.51 -16.18 3.10
CA LEU A 183 -6.48 -15.16 3.16
C LEU A 183 -5.46 -15.45 4.26
N GLU A 184 -5.89 -15.85 5.45
CA GLU A 184 -4.99 -16.22 6.55
C GLU A 184 -4.04 -17.35 6.14
N ALA A 185 -4.56 -18.35 5.41
CA ALA A 185 -3.78 -19.48 4.91
C ALA A 185 -2.88 -19.18 3.71
N CYS A 186 -3.03 -18.05 3.03
CA CYS A 186 -2.26 -17.74 1.82
C CYS A 186 -1.43 -16.44 1.92
N ALA A 187 -1.73 -15.55 2.87
CA ALA A 187 -1.19 -14.20 2.93
C ALA A 187 0.35 -14.14 2.95
N ALA A 188 0.99 -15.14 3.57
CA ALA A 188 2.45 -15.23 3.61
C ALA A 188 3.04 -16.08 2.47
N ASP A 189 2.37 -17.17 2.12
CA ASP A 189 3.00 -18.29 1.42
C ASP A 189 2.58 -18.41 -0.05
N ARG A 190 1.42 -17.84 -0.44
CA ARG A 190 0.85 -17.96 -1.79
C ARG A 190 0.41 -16.59 -2.32
N PRO A 191 1.36 -15.77 -2.81
CA PRO A 191 1.10 -14.36 -3.13
C PRO A 191 0.08 -14.15 -4.25
N GLY A 192 0.01 -15.07 -5.22
CA GLY A 192 -0.96 -14.99 -6.34
C GLY A 192 -2.41 -15.12 -5.88
N GLU A 193 -2.70 -15.96 -4.89
CA GLU A 193 -4.05 -16.06 -4.32
C GLU A 193 -4.32 -14.92 -3.32
N ALA A 194 -3.30 -14.57 -2.54
CA ALA A 194 -3.40 -13.53 -1.53
C ALA A 194 -3.74 -12.16 -2.12
N ILE A 195 -3.20 -11.83 -3.31
CA ILE A 195 -3.48 -10.55 -3.97
C ILE A 195 -4.92 -10.42 -4.43
N GLU A 196 -5.49 -11.47 -5.01
CA GLU A 196 -6.89 -11.46 -5.44
C GLU A 196 -7.83 -11.32 -4.24
N LEU A 197 -7.60 -12.11 -3.18
CA LEU A 197 -8.42 -12.07 -1.95
C LEU A 197 -8.30 -10.70 -1.26
N SER A 198 -7.10 -10.13 -1.21
CA SER A 198 -6.85 -8.84 -0.56
C SER A 198 -7.42 -7.67 -1.35
N LYS A 199 -7.43 -7.73 -2.70
CA LYS A 199 -8.13 -6.76 -3.55
C LYS A 199 -9.63 -6.75 -3.26
N LEU A 200 -10.27 -7.92 -3.09
CA LEU A 200 -11.67 -8.02 -2.68
C LEU A 200 -11.91 -7.40 -1.29
N ILE A 201 -11.09 -7.75 -0.29
CA ILE A 201 -11.20 -7.19 1.05
C ILE A 201 -11.05 -5.68 1.04
N LYS A 202 -10.08 -5.14 0.29
CA LYS A 202 -9.88 -3.69 0.14
C LYS A 202 -11.18 -3.03 -0.33
N VAL A 203 -11.78 -3.49 -1.42
CA VAL A 203 -13.04 -2.94 -1.95
C VAL A 203 -14.16 -3.03 -0.91
N LEU A 204 -14.30 -4.19 -0.27
CA LEU A 204 -15.31 -4.43 0.74
C LEU A 204 -15.16 -3.50 1.94
N LEU A 205 -13.92 -3.23 2.37
CA LEU A 205 -13.60 -2.32 3.46
C LEU A 205 -14.12 -0.91 3.19
N PHE A 206 -13.93 -0.40 1.97
CA PHE A 206 -14.47 0.91 1.57
C PHE A 206 -16.00 0.94 1.65
N LYS A 207 -16.68 -0.09 1.12
CA LYS A 207 -18.15 -0.19 1.12
C LYS A 207 -18.74 -0.36 2.52
N VAL A 208 -18.10 -1.18 3.36
CA VAL A 208 -18.51 -1.40 4.75
C VAL A 208 -18.45 -0.10 5.55
N TYR A 209 -17.39 0.70 5.37
CA TYR A 209 -17.24 1.97 6.07
C TYR A 209 -18.23 3.04 5.62
N GLU A 210 -18.58 3.07 4.34
CA GLU A 210 -19.67 3.91 3.84
C GLU A 210 -21.02 3.51 4.46
N SER A 211 -21.33 2.21 4.46
CA SER A 211 -22.58 1.67 5.00
C SER A 211 -22.75 1.91 6.51
N LEU A 212 -21.67 1.77 7.29
CA LEU A 212 -21.71 2.00 8.74
C LEU A 212 -21.84 3.49 9.12
N SER A 213 -21.37 4.40 8.27
CA SER A 213 -21.53 5.85 8.50
C SER A 213 -22.97 6.32 8.26
N SER A 214 -23.73 5.61 7.41
CA SER A 214 -25.11 5.95 7.04
C SER A 214 -26.17 5.37 7.98
N ASN A 215 -25.87 4.31 8.75
CA ASN A 215 -26.88 3.57 9.53
C ASN A 215 -26.80 3.91 11.03
N LYS A 216 -27.80 4.63 11.54
CA LYS A 216 -27.92 5.01 12.98
C LYS A 216 -28.83 4.07 13.80
N ASP A 217 -29.24 2.93 13.25
CA ASP A 217 -30.22 2.07 13.90
C ASP A 217 -29.61 1.19 15.01
N LYS A 218 -30.31 1.06 16.14
CA LYS A 218 -29.86 0.28 17.32
C LYS A 218 -29.65 -1.21 17.04
N GLY A 219 -30.40 -1.80 16.10
CA GLY A 219 -30.20 -3.19 15.66
C GLY A 219 -28.91 -3.41 14.86
N SER A 220 -28.30 -2.35 14.32
CA SER A 220 -27.05 -2.41 13.56
C SER A 220 -25.80 -2.48 14.45
N ALA A 221 -25.92 -2.18 15.75
CA ALA A 221 -24.76 -2.08 16.64
C ALA A 221 -24.06 -3.43 16.88
N ALA A 222 -24.81 -4.49 17.16
CA ALA A 222 -24.23 -5.83 17.37
C ALA A 222 -23.54 -6.37 16.10
N LEU A 223 -24.17 -6.15 14.94
CA LEU A 223 -23.62 -6.54 13.64
C LEU A 223 -22.40 -5.69 13.28
N GLY A 224 -22.43 -4.39 13.62
CA GLY A 224 -21.30 -3.48 13.47
C GLY A 224 -20.10 -3.88 14.34
N ASN A 225 -20.33 -4.35 15.56
CA ASN A 225 -19.28 -4.88 16.44
C ASN A 225 -18.65 -6.14 15.86
N LEU A 226 -19.46 -7.10 15.39
CA LEU A 226 -18.96 -8.32 14.75
C LEU A 226 -18.13 -8.02 13.50
N ILE A 227 -18.55 -7.04 12.69
CA ILE A 227 -17.74 -6.55 11.58
C ILE A 227 -16.44 -5.93 12.09
N GLY A 228 -16.49 -5.09 13.13
CA GLY A 228 -15.29 -4.51 13.76
C GLY A 228 -14.27 -5.58 14.16
N ASP A 229 -14.72 -6.66 14.80
CA ASP A 229 -13.87 -7.80 15.18
C ASP A 229 -13.24 -8.50 13.96
N LYS A 230 -14.02 -8.69 12.88
CA LYS A 230 -13.52 -9.28 11.63
C LYS A 230 -12.53 -8.38 10.92
N LEU A 231 -12.77 -7.07 10.89
CA LEU A 231 -11.83 -6.11 10.32
C LEU A 231 -10.53 -6.03 11.13
N TYR A 232 -10.60 -6.17 12.45
CA TYR A 232 -9.41 -6.31 13.27
C TYR A 232 -8.63 -7.60 12.95
N GLN A 233 -9.31 -8.73 12.71
CA GLN A 233 -8.65 -9.98 12.28
C GLN A 233 -7.95 -9.81 10.93
N VAL A 234 -8.62 -9.20 9.95
CA VAL A 234 -8.02 -8.84 8.66
C VAL A 234 -6.77 -7.96 8.84
N PHE A 235 -6.84 -6.96 9.71
CA PHE A 235 -5.70 -6.12 10.04
C PHE A 235 -4.53 -6.94 10.61
N GLN A 236 -4.78 -7.87 11.53
CA GLN A 236 -3.73 -8.75 12.07
C GLN A 236 -3.09 -9.63 10.99
N ILE A 237 -3.87 -10.21 10.08
CA ILE A 237 -3.37 -11.02 8.97
C ILE A 237 -2.45 -10.18 8.08
N CYS A 238 -2.87 -8.96 7.74
CA CYS A 238 -2.05 -8.03 6.94
C CYS A 238 -0.76 -7.65 7.66
N LEU A 239 -0.81 -7.33 8.96
CA LEU A 239 0.38 -7.03 9.76
C LEU A 239 1.37 -8.19 9.77
N GLN A 240 0.88 -9.41 9.95
CA GLN A 240 1.71 -10.61 9.95
C GLN A 240 2.38 -10.83 8.60
N ALA A 241 1.62 -10.66 7.49
CA ALA A 241 2.13 -10.80 6.14
C ALA A 241 3.22 -9.76 5.81
N ILE A 242 2.98 -8.49 6.17
CA ILE A 242 3.98 -7.42 6.04
C ILE A 242 5.21 -7.75 6.88
N GLY A 243 5.04 -8.11 8.16
CA GLY A 243 6.15 -8.47 9.04
C GLY A 243 6.99 -9.63 8.50
N LYS A 244 6.37 -10.59 7.79
CA LYS A 244 7.06 -11.70 7.11
C LYS A 244 7.75 -11.31 5.80
N TRP A 245 7.59 -10.07 5.33
CA TRP A 245 8.01 -9.62 4.00
C TRP A 245 7.42 -10.48 2.88
N ALA A 246 6.14 -10.82 3.00
CA ALA A 246 5.47 -11.70 2.05
C ALA A 246 5.17 -11.02 0.71
N GLY A 247 5.27 -11.80 -0.37
CA GLY A 247 4.81 -11.45 -1.72
C GLY A 247 5.57 -10.35 -2.46
N SER A 248 4.93 -9.78 -3.47
CA SER A 248 5.46 -8.68 -4.28
C SER A 248 5.18 -7.30 -3.65
N ALA A 249 5.84 -6.27 -4.15
CA ALA A 249 5.56 -4.88 -3.76
C ALA A 249 4.08 -4.49 -4.02
N GLU A 250 3.49 -4.98 -5.12
CA GLU A 250 2.06 -4.79 -5.43
C GLU A 250 1.16 -5.37 -4.33
N LEU A 251 1.42 -6.61 -3.88
CA LEU A 251 0.65 -7.23 -2.82
C LEU A 251 0.79 -6.46 -1.49
N ARG A 252 2.01 -6.07 -1.12
CA ARG A 252 2.24 -5.30 0.11
C ARG A 252 1.59 -3.92 0.06
N SER A 253 1.53 -3.29 -1.11
CA SER A 253 0.76 -2.05 -1.30
C SER A 253 -0.71 -2.23 -0.90
N VAL A 254 -1.34 -3.35 -1.28
CA VAL A 254 -2.72 -3.65 -0.90
C VAL A 254 -2.84 -3.86 0.61
N TYR A 255 -1.89 -4.56 1.24
CA TYR A 255 -1.85 -4.70 2.71
C TYR A 255 -1.73 -3.34 3.40
N TYR A 256 -0.89 -2.45 2.91
CA TYR A 256 -0.74 -1.11 3.46
C TYR A 256 -2.02 -0.29 3.38
N GLU A 257 -2.74 -0.37 2.27
CA GLU A 257 -4.02 0.32 2.10
C GLU A 257 -5.10 -0.24 3.04
N ILE A 258 -5.17 -1.57 3.23
CA ILE A 258 -6.09 -2.20 4.18
C ILE A 258 -5.76 -1.73 5.61
N CYS A 259 -4.49 -1.77 6.00
CA CYS A 259 -4.04 -1.31 7.32
C CYS A 259 -4.33 0.19 7.52
N TYR A 260 -3.98 1.03 6.55
CA TYR A 260 -4.25 2.47 6.58
C TYR A 260 -5.74 2.73 6.81
N ARG A 261 -6.60 2.10 6.02
CA ARG A 261 -8.04 2.35 6.07
C ARG A 261 -8.63 1.87 7.40
N TYR A 262 -8.17 0.74 7.93
CA TYR A 262 -8.52 0.28 9.28
C TYR A 262 -8.14 1.32 10.36
N LEU A 263 -6.90 1.81 10.33
CA LEU A 263 -6.38 2.76 11.32
C LEU A 263 -7.06 4.14 11.25
N THR A 264 -7.37 4.63 10.05
CA THR A 264 -8.08 5.93 9.92
C THR A 264 -9.45 5.90 10.57
N ARG A 265 -10.18 4.79 10.46
CA ARG A 265 -11.47 4.64 11.14
C ARG A 265 -11.33 4.71 12.67
N LEU A 266 -10.25 4.16 13.22
CA LEU A 266 -10.02 4.21 14.67
C LEU A 266 -9.84 5.64 15.21
N SER A 267 -9.60 6.62 14.32
CA SER A 267 -9.41 8.02 14.71
C SER A 267 -10.71 8.84 14.71
N ASP A 268 -11.78 8.34 14.06
CA ASP A 268 -13.01 9.10 13.82
C ASP A 268 -14.13 8.87 14.86
N GLY A 269 -13.92 8.08 15.93
CA GLY A 269 -14.98 7.72 16.89
C GLY A 269 -14.66 7.92 18.38
N ASP A 270 -15.65 8.37 19.15
CA ASP A 270 -15.52 8.72 20.58
C ASP A 270 -15.51 7.52 21.56
N SER A 271 -15.78 6.29 21.12
CA SER A 271 -15.84 5.09 22.00
C SER A 271 -14.57 4.21 21.96
N LEU A 272 -13.44 4.73 21.50
CA LEU A 272 -12.35 3.95 20.89
C LEU A 272 -11.08 3.75 21.74
N ASN A 273 -11.05 4.14 23.02
CA ASN A 273 -9.80 4.07 23.80
C ASN A 273 -9.28 2.63 24.03
N GLN A 274 -10.18 1.64 24.22
CA GLN A 274 -9.78 0.25 24.41
C GLN A 274 -9.31 -0.40 23.09
N ASP A 275 -10.05 -0.20 22.00
CA ASP A 275 -9.70 -0.73 20.67
C ASP A 275 -8.42 -0.11 20.13
N ARG A 276 -8.19 1.19 20.40
CA ARG A 276 -6.94 1.88 20.08
C ARG A 276 -5.76 1.27 20.84
N SER A 277 -5.89 1.04 22.14
CA SER A 277 -4.82 0.39 22.94
C SER A 277 -4.50 -1.02 22.44
N LYS A 278 -5.52 -1.82 22.13
CA LYS A 278 -5.36 -3.17 21.57
C LYS A 278 -4.63 -3.15 20.22
N THR A 279 -4.99 -2.18 19.36
CA THR A 279 -4.36 -1.98 18.05
C THR A 279 -2.90 -1.56 18.17
N ILE A 280 -2.60 -0.59 19.03
CA ILE A 280 -1.23 -0.14 19.32
C ILE A 280 -0.37 -1.32 19.80
N LYS A 281 -0.85 -2.09 20.79
CA LYS A 281 -0.13 -3.26 21.29
C LYS A 281 0.18 -4.26 20.18
N SER A 282 -0.75 -4.47 19.26
CA SER A 282 -0.54 -5.42 18.15
C SER A 282 0.51 -4.96 17.16
N ILE A 283 0.56 -3.66 16.84
CA ILE A 283 1.63 -3.08 16.03
C ILE A 283 2.97 -3.25 16.75
N GLN A 284 3.00 -2.95 18.06
CA GLN A 284 4.20 -3.09 18.89
C GLN A 284 4.70 -4.53 19.01
N MET A 285 3.82 -5.55 18.96
CA MET A 285 4.21 -6.96 18.98
C MET A 285 5.12 -7.35 17.80
N TYR A 286 4.88 -6.80 16.61
CA TYR A 286 5.77 -7.02 15.46
C TYR A 286 7.01 -6.11 15.49
N GLY A 287 6.93 -5.00 16.23
CA GLY A 287 8.05 -4.15 16.58
C GLY A 287 8.81 -3.58 15.37
N GLU A 288 10.12 -3.47 15.53
CA GLU A 288 11.02 -2.90 14.52
C GLU A 288 11.01 -3.68 13.19
N ARG A 289 10.74 -5.00 13.23
CA ARG A 289 10.66 -5.83 12.01
C ARG A 289 9.58 -5.33 11.06
N LEU A 290 8.40 -4.98 11.58
CA LEU A 290 7.32 -4.42 10.79
C LEU A 290 7.72 -3.08 10.19
N VAL A 291 8.29 -2.19 11.01
CA VAL A 291 8.71 -0.86 10.58
C VAL A 291 9.80 -0.94 9.51
N ASN A 292 10.74 -1.89 9.64
CA ASN A 292 11.82 -2.08 8.67
C ASN A 292 11.29 -2.42 7.27
N VAL A 293 10.35 -3.37 7.16
CA VAL A 293 9.78 -3.74 5.85
C VAL A 293 9.08 -2.54 5.20
N ILE A 294 8.30 -1.77 5.98
CA ILE A 294 7.60 -0.59 5.45
C ILE A 294 8.62 0.49 5.03
N CYS A 295 9.71 0.66 5.78
CA CYS A 295 10.79 1.58 5.44
C CYS A 295 11.51 1.18 4.14
N ASP A 296 11.81 -0.11 3.97
CA ASP A 296 12.47 -0.63 2.78
C ASP A 296 11.58 -0.44 1.54
N ASP A 297 10.28 -0.74 1.63
CA ASP A 297 9.34 -0.51 0.52
C ASP A 297 9.11 0.99 0.23
N ALA A 298 9.20 1.86 1.24
CA ALA A 298 9.09 3.32 1.07
C ALA A 298 10.25 3.91 0.25
N TYR A 299 11.42 3.25 0.18
CA TYR A 299 12.57 3.68 -0.64
C TYR A 299 12.79 2.85 -1.89
N GLY A 300 12.73 1.51 -1.79
CA GLY A 300 13.15 0.58 -2.84
C GLY A 300 12.02 0.05 -3.73
N GLY A 301 10.77 0.48 -3.50
CA GLY A 301 9.60 -0.03 -4.22
C GLY A 301 9.22 0.73 -5.48
N GLU A 302 8.18 0.23 -6.16
CA GLU A 302 7.47 0.98 -7.21
C GLU A 302 6.72 2.18 -6.60
N PRO A 303 6.48 3.27 -7.36
CA PRO A 303 5.87 4.50 -6.83
C PRO A 303 4.55 4.29 -6.08
N ALA A 304 3.71 3.33 -6.53
CA ALA A 304 2.47 2.98 -5.85
C ALA A 304 2.71 2.36 -4.47
N CYS A 305 3.63 1.39 -4.37
CA CYS A 305 4.00 0.74 -3.12
C CYS A 305 4.67 1.73 -2.16
N GLN A 306 5.60 2.55 -2.67
CA GLN A 306 6.25 3.61 -1.89
C GLN A 306 5.22 4.58 -1.30
N THR A 307 4.26 5.03 -2.12
CA THR A 307 3.17 5.92 -1.70
C THR A 307 2.36 5.28 -0.57
N ALA A 308 1.92 4.04 -0.75
CA ALA A 308 1.11 3.34 0.24
C ALA A 308 1.89 3.11 1.57
N ALA A 309 3.18 2.77 1.47
CA ALA A 309 4.07 2.61 2.62
C ALA A 309 4.23 3.92 3.40
N LEU A 310 4.51 5.04 2.71
CA LEU A 310 4.65 6.36 3.33
C LEU A 310 3.36 6.82 4.02
N ILE A 311 2.20 6.61 3.38
CA ILE A 311 0.89 6.94 3.97
C ILE A 311 0.64 6.11 5.23
N LEU A 312 0.98 4.82 5.22
CA LEU A 312 0.85 3.95 6.38
C LEU A 312 1.81 4.37 7.51
N LEU A 313 3.08 4.68 7.21
CA LEU A 313 4.02 5.20 8.21
C LEU A 313 3.47 6.45 8.88
N GLY A 314 2.88 7.34 8.09
CA GLY A 314 2.23 8.55 8.56
C GLY A 314 1.11 8.30 9.56
N THR A 315 0.22 7.34 9.26
CA THR A 315 -0.85 6.98 10.19
C THR A 315 -0.34 6.26 11.43
N LEU A 316 0.73 5.47 11.33
CA LEU A 316 1.38 4.86 12.49
C LEU A 316 2.01 5.91 13.41
N VAL A 317 2.66 6.94 12.86
CA VAL A 317 3.21 8.08 13.63
C VAL A 317 2.10 8.82 14.37
N ASN A 318 0.95 9.06 13.73
CA ASN A 318 -0.20 9.69 14.38
C ASN A 318 -0.86 8.80 15.45
N LEU A 319 -0.71 7.48 15.35
CA LEU A 319 -1.25 6.53 16.31
C LEU A 319 -0.39 6.43 17.57
N ASP A 320 0.91 6.25 17.40
CA ASP A 320 1.89 5.99 18.45
C ASP A 320 3.24 6.69 18.12
N SER A 321 3.26 8.00 18.34
CA SER A 321 4.39 8.85 17.93
C SER A 321 5.71 8.53 18.66
N GLU A 322 5.68 8.04 19.90
CA GLU A 322 6.92 7.83 20.65
C GLU A 322 7.64 6.57 20.16
N HIS A 323 6.93 5.44 20.10
CA HIS A 323 7.55 4.17 19.71
C HIS A 323 7.88 4.11 18.23
N ILE A 324 6.99 4.61 17.36
CA ILE A 324 7.21 4.55 15.91
C ILE A 324 8.34 5.49 15.49
N VAL A 325 8.40 6.71 16.01
CA VAL A 325 9.49 7.64 15.67
C VAL A 325 10.83 7.14 16.20
N ASP A 326 10.87 6.55 17.40
CA ASP A 326 12.11 5.95 17.92
C ASP A 326 12.59 4.79 17.02
N ALA A 327 11.69 3.91 16.58
CA ALA A 327 12.01 2.84 15.64
C ALA A 327 12.53 3.39 14.29
N LEU A 328 11.87 4.40 13.71
CA LEU A 328 12.30 5.06 12.47
C LEU A 328 13.69 5.70 12.60
N ASN A 329 14.00 6.27 13.77
CA ASN A 329 15.32 6.83 14.04
C ASN A 329 16.38 5.72 14.18
N ARG A 330 16.08 4.63 14.89
CA ARG A 330 17.00 3.49 15.08
C ARG A 330 17.32 2.77 13.76
N LEU A 331 16.35 2.68 12.86
CA LEU A 331 16.52 2.17 11.49
C LEU A 331 17.22 3.16 10.54
N ASN A 332 17.61 4.34 11.03
CA ASN A 332 18.16 5.44 10.23
C ASN A 332 17.24 5.89 9.08
N PHE A 333 15.94 5.58 9.13
CA PHE A 333 14.98 5.98 8.11
C PHE A 333 14.90 7.50 8.01
N ILE A 334 14.80 8.19 9.15
CA ILE A 334 14.68 9.67 9.20
C ILE A 334 15.91 10.34 8.58
N GLY A 335 17.11 9.81 8.84
CA GLY A 335 18.36 10.35 8.28
C GLY A 335 18.38 10.27 6.76
N VAL A 336 18.08 9.10 6.20
CA VAL A 336 17.95 8.89 4.75
C VAL A 336 16.81 9.75 4.18
N PHE A 337 15.73 9.93 4.94
CA PHE A 337 14.54 10.62 4.46
C PHE A 337 14.78 12.11 4.33
N VAL A 338 15.48 12.69 5.29
CA VAL A 338 15.95 14.06 5.19
C VAL A 338 16.96 14.20 4.06
N ASP A 339 17.95 13.30 3.95
CA ASP A 339 18.98 13.39 2.91
C ASP A 339 18.42 13.34 1.49
N SER A 340 17.37 12.54 1.30
CA SER A 340 16.69 12.43 0.01
C SER A 340 16.15 13.78 -0.49
N LEU A 341 15.88 14.76 0.38
CA LEU A 341 15.37 16.08 0.00
C LEU A 341 16.36 16.94 -0.78
N ARG A 342 17.62 16.52 -0.88
CA ARG A 342 18.66 17.27 -1.61
C ARG A 342 18.27 17.55 -3.07
N ASN A 343 17.50 16.66 -3.69
CA ASN A 343 17.06 16.82 -5.09
C ASN A 343 15.57 17.15 -5.23
N ILE A 344 14.89 17.56 -4.14
CA ILE A 344 13.42 17.71 -4.10
C ILE A 344 12.88 18.63 -5.19
N MET A 345 13.61 19.70 -5.54
CA MET A 345 13.18 20.62 -6.58
C MET A 345 13.13 19.91 -7.94
N ASN A 346 14.20 19.21 -8.34
CA ASN A 346 14.26 18.53 -9.64
C ASN A 346 13.22 17.41 -9.73
N GLU A 347 13.13 16.59 -8.68
CA GLU A 347 12.17 15.48 -8.60
C GLU A 347 10.71 15.96 -8.64
N TRP A 348 10.42 17.08 -7.99
CA TRP A 348 9.09 17.71 -8.04
C TRP A 348 8.76 18.17 -9.45
N HIS A 349 9.63 18.94 -10.09
CA HIS A 349 9.36 19.40 -11.46
C HIS A 349 9.23 18.22 -12.44
N GLU A 350 10.05 17.19 -12.31
CA GLU A 350 9.94 15.98 -13.15
C GLU A 350 8.59 15.29 -12.98
N ALA A 351 8.19 14.99 -11.75
CA ALA A 351 6.92 14.31 -11.46
C ALA A 351 5.69 15.07 -12.00
N PHE A 352 5.72 16.40 -11.92
CA PHE A 352 4.62 17.26 -12.36
C PHE A 352 4.67 17.63 -13.84
N THR A 353 5.84 17.58 -14.49
CA THR A 353 5.99 17.81 -15.94
C THR A 353 5.62 16.56 -16.74
N VAL A 354 6.07 15.38 -16.31
CA VAL A 354 5.77 14.11 -17.00
C VAL A 354 4.28 13.73 -16.81
N GLY A 355 3.64 14.23 -15.74
CA GLY A 355 2.21 14.03 -15.50
C GLY A 355 1.84 12.63 -14.98
N LEU A 356 2.84 11.85 -14.52
CA LEU A 356 2.60 10.53 -13.94
C LEU A 356 2.03 10.67 -12.53
N LYS A 357 0.74 10.35 -12.37
CA LYS A 357 0.01 10.48 -11.10
C LYS A 357 0.69 9.74 -9.94
N ASP A 358 1.27 8.57 -10.19
CA ASP A 358 1.89 7.78 -9.12
C ASP A 358 3.14 8.46 -8.56
N GLN A 359 3.94 9.11 -9.41
CA GLN A 359 5.09 9.90 -8.97
C GLN A 359 4.66 11.15 -8.22
N GLN A 360 3.59 11.83 -8.66
CA GLN A 360 3.03 12.97 -7.94
C GLN A 360 2.48 12.57 -6.56
N ASN A 361 1.78 11.45 -6.48
CA ASN A 361 1.26 10.91 -5.24
C ASN A 361 2.40 10.55 -4.28
N PHE A 362 3.48 9.96 -4.79
CA PHE A 362 4.68 9.66 -4.01
C PHE A 362 5.30 10.94 -3.42
N GLN A 363 5.53 11.98 -4.23
CA GLN A 363 6.10 13.24 -3.73
C GLN A 363 5.20 13.91 -2.69
N ASN A 364 3.88 13.86 -2.89
CA ASN A 364 2.93 14.38 -1.90
C ASN A 364 2.93 13.57 -0.59
N ALA A 365 2.92 12.23 -0.67
CA ALA A 365 2.98 11.36 0.50
C ALA A 365 4.28 11.54 1.29
N ARG A 366 5.39 11.76 0.59
CA ARG A 366 6.70 12.03 1.18
C ARG A 366 6.72 13.31 2.01
N LEU A 367 6.24 14.42 1.44
CA LEU A 367 6.13 15.70 2.16
C LEU A 367 5.10 15.63 3.29
N ALA A 368 4.03 14.85 3.12
CA ALA A 368 3.04 14.62 4.18
C ALA A 368 3.63 13.86 5.38
N LEU A 369 4.45 12.83 5.15
CA LEU A 369 5.12 12.10 6.21
C LEU A 369 6.12 13.01 6.97
N LEU A 370 6.89 13.84 6.25
CA LEU A 370 7.77 14.84 6.88
C LEU A 370 6.99 15.80 7.77
N GLN A 371 5.84 16.27 7.29
CA GLN A 371 4.96 17.16 8.05
C GLN A 371 4.46 16.47 9.34
N GLN A 372 4.00 15.23 9.24
CA GLN A 372 3.49 14.47 10.39
C GLN A 372 4.59 14.19 11.42
N LEU A 373 5.80 13.82 10.97
CA LEU A 373 6.96 13.70 11.85
C LEU A 373 7.27 15.03 12.56
N ALA A 374 7.27 16.14 11.81
CA ALA A 374 7.55 17.48 12.33
C ALA A 374 6.51 17.99 13.33
N GLN A 375 5.27 17.50 13.27
CA GLN A 375 4.20 17.84 14.24
C GLN A 375 4.36 17.14 15.59
N THR A 376 5.23 16.12 15.68
CA THR A 376 5.53 15.44 16.94
C THR A 376 6.83 15.96 17.54
N ARG A 377 6.89 16.09 18.88
CA ARG A 377 8.11 16.49 19.58
C ARG A 377 9.31 15.56 19.31
N PRO A 378 9.18 14.21 19.35
CA PRO A 378 10.29 13.32 19.00
C PRO A 378 10.65 13.40 17.51
N GLY A 379 9.69 13.48 16.60
CA GLY A 379 9.97 13.52 15.16
C GLY A 379 10.69 14.80 14.76
N ALA A 380 10.22 15.96 15.24
CA ALA A 380 10.88 17.24 15.04
C ALA A 380 12.33 17.27 15.58
N LYS A 381 12.61 16.56 16.69
CA LYS A 381 13.96 16.43 17.24
C LYS A 381 14.87 15.72 16.25
N HIS A 382 14.45 14.54 15.79
CA HIS A 382 15.26 13.72 14.90
C HIS A 382 15.41 14.34 13.50
N LEU A 383 14.36 14.99 12.97
CA LEU A 383 14.44 15.72 11.70
C LEU A 383 15.50 16.83 11.73
N LEU A 384 15.49 17.66 12.79
CA LEU A 384 16.46 18.76 12.91
C LEU A 384 17.88 18.24 13.21
N HIS A 385 18.01 17.14 13.98
CA HIS A 385 19.30 16.48 14.19
C HIS A 385 19.85 15.84 12.90
N ALA A 386 18.97 15.40 11.99
CA ALA A 386 19.32 14.90 10.66
C ALA A 386 19.67 16.02 9.65
N ASN A 387 19.86 17.26 10.12
CA ASN A 387 20.25 18.42 9.32
C ASN A 387 19.21 18.88 8.28
N LEU A 388 17.91 18.78 8.59
CA LEU A 388 16.82 19.19 7.68
C LEU A 388 17.06 20.54 6.98
N LEU A 389 17.35 21.60 7.75
CA LEU A 389 17.55 22.94 7.18
C LEU A 389 18.74 23.01 6.23
N ARG A 390 19.85 22.36 6.57
CA ARG A 390 21.04 22.30 5.70
C ARG A 390 20.78 21.51 4.41
N THR A 391 20.00 20.44 4.48
CA THR A 391 19.65 19.67 3.28
C THR A 391 18.75 20.49 2.35
N LEU A 392 17.83 21.28 2.91
CA LEU A 392 16.99 22.21 2.16
C LEU A 392 17.76 23.41 1.59
N GLU A 393 18.80 23.89 2.29
CA GLU A 393 19.75 24.87 1.73
C GLU A 393 20.47 24.26 0.51
N THR A 394 20.94 23.01 0.63
CA THR A 394 21.68 22.32 -0.44
C THR A 394 20.80 22.01 -1.65
N SER A 395 19.49 21.84 -1.46
CA SER A 395 18.55 21.59 -2.57
C SER A 395 18.29 22.82 -3.44
N GLY A 396 18.72 24.00 -3.00
CA GLY A 396 18.51 25.26 -3.72
C GLY A 396 17.06 25.73 -3.73
N LEU A 397 16.14 25.06 -3.02
CA LEU A 397 14.70 25.37 -3.03
C LEU A 397 14.40 26.83 -2.70
N PHE A 398 15.06 27.36 -1.67
CA PHE A 398 14.84 28.73 -1.20
C PHE A 398 15.83 29.76 -1.78
N ALA A 399 16.80 29.32 -2.58
CA ALA A 399 17.75 30.20 -3.28
C ALA A 399 17.21 30.65 -4.64
N ALA A 400 16.28 29.89 -5.19
CA ALA A 400 15.54 30.20 -6.40
C ALA A 400 14.58 31.38 -6.19
N ASP A 401 14.55 32.33 -7.13
CA ASP A 401 13.41 33.23 -7.27
C ASP A 401 12.33 32.51 -8.09
N PRO A 402 11.15 32.19 -7.51
CA PRO A 402 10.09 31.48 -8.21
C PRO A 402 9.65 32.17 -9.50
N GLU A 403 9.67 33.50 -9.54
CA GLU A 403 9.19 34.28 -10.69
C GLU A 403 10.15 34.25 -11.88
N LEU A 404 11.45 34.04 -11.61
CA LEU A 404 12.47 33.93 -12.66
C LEU A 404 12.56 32.51 -13.23
N GLN A 405 11.92 31.54 -12.57
CA GLN A 405 11.91 30.12 -12.96
C GLN A 405 10.67 29.73 -13.77
N VAL A 406 9.91 30.71 -14.30
CA VAL A 406 8.76 30.44 -15.18
C VAL A 406 9.26 29.80 -16.47
N ARG A 407 9.01 28.51 -16.61
CA ARG A 407 9.30 27.79 -17.84
C ARG A 407 8.19 28.04 -18.86
N SER A 408 8.56 28.38 -20.09
CA SER A 408 7.60 28.62 -21.18
C SER A 408 6.82 27.37 -21.61
N ASP A 409 7.28 26.18 -21.22
CA ASP A 409 6.70 24.88 -21.57
C ASP A 409 5.64 24.39 -20.59
N ASN A 410 5.56 24.96 -19.38
CA ASN A 410 4.56 24.58 -18.36
C ASN A 410 3.92 25.84 -17.73
N PRO A 411 2.68 26.19 -18.09
CA PRO A 411 2.00 27.37 -17.56
C PRO A 411 1.71 27.28 -16.05
N ASN A 412 1.76 26.09 -15.46
CA ASN A 412 1.52 25.84 -14.04
C ASN A 412 2.81 25.72 -13.22
N ALA A 413 3.99 25.91 -13.83
CA ALA A 413 5.29 25.74 -13.15
C ALA A 413 5.42 26.65 -11.92
N LEU A 414 4.94 27.89 -12.03
CA LEU A 414 4.97 28.85 -10.92
C LEU A 414 4.08 28.39 -9.75
N GLU A 415 2.86 27.95 -10.04
CA GLU A 415 1.94 27.42 -9.02
C GLU A 415 2.54 26.19 -8.32
N GLN A 416 3.13 25.28 -9.09
CA GLN A 416 3.78 24.07 -8.56
C GLN A 416 4.98 24.39 -7.67
N HIS A 417 5.76 25.42 -8.02
CA HIS A 417 6.88 25.86 -7.20
C HIS A 417 6.42 26.46 -5.87
N TYR A 418 5.40 27.32 -5.89
CA TYR A 418 4.79 27.87 -4.66
C TYR A 418 4.15 26.78 -3.80
N ASP A 419 3.53 25.76 -4.41
CA ASP A 419 2.98 24.61 -3.67
C ASP A 419 4.06 23.81 -2.95
N LEU A 420 5.21 23.58 -3.59
CA LEU A 420 6.37 22.94 -2.97
C LEU A 420 6.93 23.78 -1.82
N LEU A 421 7.14 25.08 -2.04
CA LEU A 421 7.60 26.00 -1.00
C LEU A 421 6.67 25.99 0.22
N ASN A 422 5.36 26.07 0.00
CA ASN A 422 4.36 26.04 1.06
C ASN A 422 4.45 24.74 1.88
N LYS A 423 4.51 23.58 1.21
CA LYS A 423 4.66 22.27 1.89
C LYS A 423 5.93 22.21 2.73
N VAL A 424 7.07 22.65 2.20
CA VAL A 424 8.35 22.61 2.92
C VAL A 424 8.38 23.63 4.06
N VAL A 425 7.85 24.84 3.88
CA VAL A 425 7.73 25.84 4.95
C VAL A 425 6.85 25.31 6.08
N ARG A 426 5.72 24.65 5.79
CA ARG A 426 4.89 24.00 6.82
C ARG A 426 5.66 22.97 7.63
N VAL A 427 6.56 22.20 6.99
CA VAL A 427 7.42 21.22 7.67
C VAL A 427 8.42 21.93 8.60
N ILE A 428 9.07 22.99 8.12
CA ILE A 428 10.01 23.79 8.92
C ILE A 428 9.27 24.42 10.12
N SER A 429 8.13 25.06 9.88
CA SER A 429 7.31 25.70 10.91
C SER A 429 6.89 24.69 11.97
N ALA A 430 6.37 23.54 11.57
CA ALA A 430 6.00 22.47 12.50
C ALA A 430 7.22 21.98 13.31
N ALA A 431 8.37 21.75 12.67
CA ALA A 431 9.56 21.27 13.35
C ALA A 431 10.09 22.26 14.39
N LEU A 432 10.08 23.57 14.08
CA LEU A 432 10.50 24.62 15.00
C LEU A 432 9.52 24.77 16.17
N VAL A 433 8.22 24.82 15.89
CA VAL A 433 7.18 24.95 16.92
C VAL A 433 7.17 23.74 17.87
N SER A 434 7.21 22.52 17.33
CA SER A 434 7.21 21.28 18.13
C SER A 434 8.45 21.12 19.03
N ARG A 435 9.57 21.74 18.64
CA ARG A 435 10.82 21.68 19.42
C ARG A 435 10.99 22.81 20.42
N GLY A 436 10.42 23.97 20.13
CA GLY A 436 10.56 25.17 20.96
C GLY A 436 11.97 25.76 20.93
N SER A 437 12.47 26.18 22.10
CA SER A 437 13.62 27.09 22.23
C SER A 437 14.96 26.58 21.68
N HIS A 438 15.16 25.26 21.59
CA HIS A 438 16.46 24.68 21.21
C HIS A 438 16.92 25.03 19.79
N ASN A 439 15.99 25.25 18.86
CA ASN A 439 16.31 25.43 17.45
C ASN A 439 15.93 26.83 16.91
N LEU A 440 15.66 27.79 17.80
CA LEU A 440 15.33 29.17 17.41
C LEU A 440 16.45 29.81 16.59
N VAL A 441 17.72 29.57 16.97
CA VAL A 441 18.88 30.12 16.24
C VAL A 441 18.91 29.62 14.80
N GLN A 442 18.58 28.35 14.58
CA GLN A 442 18.54 27.77 13.22
C GLN A 442 17.39 28.38 12.40
N GLY A 443 16.22 28.59 13.02
CA GLY A 443 15.10 29.28 12.36
C GLY A 443 15.39 30.75 12.04
N ARG A 444 16.05 31.48 12.95
CA ARG A 444 16.49 32.87 12.70
C ARG A 444 17.52 32.95 11.59
N LYS A 445 18.47 32.01 11.56
CA LYS A 445 19.45 31.90 10.47
C LYS A 445 18.76 31.65 9.13
N PHE A 446 17.83 30.69 9.07
CA PHE A 446 17.03 30.42 7.87
C PHE A 446 16.32 31.68 7.35
N LEU A 447 15.66 32.46 8.22
CA LEU A 447 15.01 33.71 7.82
C LEU A 447 16.00 34.78 7.35
N THR A 448 17.19 34.85 7.97
CA THR A 448 18.25 35.79 7.58
C THR A 448 18.81 35.46 6.20
N ASP A 449 19.11 34.18 5.96
CA ASP A 449 19.71 33.70 4.72
C ASP A 449 18.74 33.81 3.53
N HIS A 450 17.42 33.70 3.79
CA HIS A 450 16.37 33.79 2.77
C HIS A 450 15.52 35.08 2.86
N ARG A 451 16.05 36.15 3.46
CA ARG A 451 15.32 37.41 3.72
C ARG A 451 14.60 37.98 2.49
N MET A 452 15.25 37.92 1.32
CA MET A 452 14.70 38.47 0.08
C MET A 452 13.44 37.73 -0.35
N LEU A 453 13.45 36.40 -0.31
CA LEU A 453 12.29 35.56 -0.64
C LEU A 453 11.14 35.80 0.34
N VAL A 454 11.45 35.91 1.63
CA VAL A 454 10.46 36.19 2.69
C VAL A 454 9.80 37.55 2.46
N ALA A 455 10.60 38.60 2.29
CA ALA A 455 10.09 39.96 2.07
C ALA A 455 9.28 40.07 0.77
N HIS A 456 9.73 39.39 -0.29
CA HIS A 456 9.03 39.35 -1.56
C HIS A 456 7.67 38.67 -1.44
N THR A 457 7.62 37.49 -0.81
CA THR A 457 6.38 36.74 -0.59
C THR A 457 5.36 37.55 0.22
N LEU A 458 5.79 38.19 1.31
CA LEU A 458 4.91 39.01 2.17
C LEU A 458 4.40 40.27 1.47
N LYS A 459 5.22 40.93 0.64
CA LYS A 459 4.76 42.09 -0.15
C LYS A 459 3.71 41.66 -1.16
N ARG A 460 3.95 40.55 -1.85
CA ARG A 460 3.07 40.07 -2.90
C ARG A 460 1.74 39.56 -2.33
N SER A 461 1.73 38.90 -1.17
CA SER A 461 0.48 38.51 -0.50
C SER A 461 -0.33 39.71 -0.02
N ALA A 462 0.34 40.81 0.38
CA ALA A 462 -0.31 42.07 0.74
C ALA A 462 -0.79 42.92 -0.46
N GLY A 463 -0.66 42.41 -1.70
CA GLY A 463 -1.04 43.15 -2.92
C GLY A 463 -0.08 44.28 -3.29
N ILE A 464 1.12 44.31 -2.70
CA ILE A 464 2.17 45.31 -2.98
C ILE A 464 3.07 44.75 -4.09
N GLY A 465 2.78 45.11 -5.35
CA GLY A 465 3.56 44.66 -6.52
C GLY A 465 2.69 44.34 -7.74
N THR A 466 3.17 43.47 -8.62
CA THR A 466 2.43 42.98 -9.80
C THR A 466 1.16 42.24 -9.37
N VAL A 467 0.00 42.69 -9.87
CA VAL A 467 -1.30 42.09 -9.55
C VAL A 467 -1.39 40.70 -10.19
N THR A 468 -1.62 39.69 -9.37
CA THR A 468 -1.79 38.31 -9.84
C THR A 468 -3.26 38.09 -10.17
N GLU A 469 -3.62 37.96 -11.46
CA GLU A 469 -5.02 37.74 -11.89
C GLU A 469 -5.51 36.30 -11.62
N ASN A 470 -4.60 35.37 -11.29
CA ASN A 470 -4.93 33.97 -11.03
C ASN A 470 -5.26 33.72 -9.55
N SER A 471 -6.50 33.28 -9.28
CA SER A 471 -7.01 33.02 -7.93
C SER A 471 -6.31 31.86 -7.21
N THR A 472 -5.89 30.80 -7.92
CA THR A 472 -5.22 29.65 -7.29
C THR A 472 -3.83 30.02 -6.79
N LEU A 473 -3.07 30.74 -7.60
CA LEU A 473 -1.73 31.23 -7.26
C LEU A 473 -1.76 32.20 -6.07
N SER A 474 -2.80 33.05 -5.99
CA SER A 474 -2.99 33.95 -4.85
C SER A 474 -3.18 33.16 -3.54
N ILE A 475 -3.98 32.09 -3.55
CA ILE A 475 -4.19 31.24 -2.37
C ILE A 475 -2.88 30.58 -1.92
N LYS A 476 -2.09 30.04 -2.87
CA LYS A 476 -0.79 29.42 -2.56
C LYS A 476 0.22 30.40 -1.97
N LEU A 477 0.18 31.64 -2.45
CA LEU A 477 1.03 32.72 -1.96
C LEU A 477 0.64 33.15 -0.54
N GLU A 478 -0.66 33.27 -0.27
CA GLU A 478 -1.20 33.56 1.07
C GLU A 478 -0.83 32.45 2.06
N ASP A 479 -1.03 31.18 1.70
CA ASP A 479 -0.62 30.04 2.51
C ASP A 479 0.89 30.05 2.84
N LEU A 480 1.73 30.41 1.86
CA LEU A 480 3.18 30.50 2.06
C LEU A 480 3.53 31.67 2.99
N ALA A 481 2.89 32.82 2.82
CA ALA A 481 3.07 33.98 3.70
C ALA A 481 2.69 33.63 5.14
N ASP A 482 1.56 32.96 5.36
CA ASP A 482 1.13 32.49 6.68
C ASP A 482 2.15 31.52 7.28
N GLY A 483 2.63 30.56 6.49
CA GLY A 483 3.68 29.63 6.92
C GLY A 483 4.96 30.33 7.39
N LEU A 484 5.41 31.36 6.66
CA LEU A 484 6.57 32.17 7.01
C LEU A 484 6.32 33.05 8.25
N MET A 485 5.12 33.60 8.40
CA MET A 485 4.72 34.36 9.59
C MET A 485 4.74 33.50 10.85
N VAL A 486 4.37 32.21 10.74
CA VAL A 486 4.53 31.25 11.84
C VAL A 486 6.00 31.09 12.23
N ILE A 487 6.93 30.99 11.26
CA ILE A 487 8.37 30.90 11.56
C ILE A 487 8.86 32.18 12.25
N ILE A 488 8.52 33.36 11.71
CA ILE A 488 8.90 34.68 12.28
C ILE A 488 8.44 34.79 13.73
N SER A 489 7.18 34.45 13.98
CA SER A 489 6.57 34.52 15.31
C SER A 489 7.17 33.49 16.26
N ALA A 490 7.29 32.23 15.82
CA ALA A 490 7.83 31.15 16.65
C ALA A 490 9.31 31.36 17.01
N THR A 491 10.07 32.07 16.18
CA THR A 491 11.50 32.35 16.41
C THR A 491 11.76 33.67 17.14
N GLY A 492 10.74 34.51 17.34
CA GLY A 492 10.91 35.87 17.84
C GLY A 492 11.87 36.69 16.95
N PHE A 493 11.77 36.50 15.63
CA PHE A 493 12.75 37.06 14.68
C PHE A 493 12.77 38.59 14.70
N LEU A 494 11.61 39.23 14.80
CA LEU A 494 11.52 40.71 14.83
C LEU A 494 12.14 41.31 16.10
N GLU A 495 11.91 40.67 17.25
CA GLU A 495 12.54 41.07 18.52
C GLU A 495 14.06 40.95 18.42
N PHE A 496 14.53 39.83 17.86
CA PHE A 496 15.95 39.61 17.61
C PHE A 496 16.56 40.64 16.66
N GLU A 497 15.90 40.98 15.55
CA GLU A 497 16.41 42.02 14.64
C GLU A 497 16.47 43.39 15.33
N ASN A 498 15.45 43.76 16.10
CA ASN A 498 15.41 45.02 16.83
C ASN A 498 16.53 45.12 17.89
N ASP A 499 16.79 44.04 18.63
CA ASP A 499 17.89 43.98 19.61
C ASP A 499 19.27 43.96 18.96
N SER A 500 19.37 43.47 17.71
CA SER A 500 20.61 43.39 16.94
C SER A 500 21.00 44.71 16.26
N ILE A 501 20.05 45.64 16.11
CA ILE A 501 20.30 46.99 15.57
C ILE A 501 20.67 47.89 16.75
N PRO A 502 21.91 48.39 16.86
CA PRO A 502 22.26 49.29 17.95
C PRO A 502 21.41 50.56 17.86
N GLU A 503 20.67 50.86 18.93
CA GLU A 503 19.96 52.14 19.07
C GLU A 503 20.94 53.29 18.76
N PRO A 504 20.59 54.24 17.87
CA PRO A 504 21.42 55.42 17.68
C PRO A 504 21.46 56.17 19.01
N LYS A 505 22.64 56.21 19.64
CA LYS A 505 22.90 57.01 20.84
C LYS A 505 22.30 58.41 20.62
N PRO A 506 21.44 58.92 21.52
CA PRO A 506 20.96 60.28 21.41
C PRO A 506 22.18 61.19 21.43
N GLN A 507 22.39 61.93 20.36
CA GLN A 507 23.34 63.04 20.33
C GLN A 507 22.90 64.00 21.43
N ASN A 508 23.67 64.05 22.52
CA ASN A 508 23.56 65.10 23.52
C ASN A 508 23.58 66.44 22.78
N GLY A 509 22.41 67.08 22.71
CA GLY A 509 22.28 68.44 22.20
C GLY A 509 23.20 69.33 23.02
N SER A 510 24.24 69.83 22.36
CA SER A 510 25.07 70.91 22.86
C SER A 510 24.17 72.08 23.20
N LEU A 511 24.10 72.42 24.49
CA LEU A 511 23.59 73.70 24.98
C LEU A 511 24.35 74.82 24.26
N PHE A 512 23.63 75.60 23.44
CA PHE A 512 24.10 76.91 23.00
C PHE A 512 23.84 77.93 24.12
N HIS A 513 24.85 78.76 24.37
CA HIS A 513 24.91 79.83 25.35
C HIS A 513 23.89 80.95 25.12
#